data_AF-L5JRM6-F1
#
_entry.id   AF-L5JRM6-F1
#
_cell.length_a   1.000
_cell.length_b   1.000
_cell.length_c   1.000
_cell.angle_alpha   90.00
_cell.angle_beta   90.00
_cell.angle_gamma   90.00
#
_symmetry.space_group_name_H-M   'P 1'
#
loop_
_entity.id
_entity.type
_entity.pdbx_description
1 polymer ?
#
loop_
_entity_poly.entity_id
_entity_poly.type
_entity_poly.pdbx_seq_one_letter_code
_entity_poly.pdbx_strand_id
1 'polypeptide(L)'
;MGVHVPATPQGSPMKDRLNLPSVLVLNSCGITCAGDEKEIAAFCAHVSELDLSDNKLEDWHEVSKIVSNVPQLEFLNLSSNPLNLSVLERTCAGSFSGVRKLVLNNSKASWETVHTILQELPDLEELFLCLNDYETVSCPSICCHSLKLLHITDNNLQDWTEIRKLGVMFPSLDTLVLANNHLNAIKEPDDSLARLFPNLRSISLHKSGLQSWEDIDKLNSFPKLEEVRLLGIPLLQPYTTEERRKLVIARLPSVSKLNGSVVTDGEREDSERFFIRYYVDVPQEEVPFRYHELITKYGKLEPLAEVDLRPQSSARVEVHYNDQVEEMSIRLDQTVAELKKQLKTLVQLPTSNMLLYYFDHEAPFGPEEMKYSSRALHSFGIRDGDKIYVESKTK
;
A
#
# COMPACT_ATOMS: atom_id res chain seq x y z
N MET A 1 46.55 -19.67 13.11
CA MET A 1 46.81 -18.29 13.58
C MET A 1 45.87 -17.44 12.77
N GLY A 2 44.69 -17.16 13.34
CA GLY A 2 43.84 -15.99 13.11
C GLY A 2 43.79 -15.44 11.69
N VAL A 3 42.58 -15.42 11.13
CA VAL A 3 42.16 -14.61 9.96
C VAL A 3 43.31 -13.75 9.39
N HIS A 4 43.92 -14.22 8.31
CA HIS A 4 45.23 -13.72 7.88
C HIS A 4 45.17 -12.26 7.40
N VAL A 5 45.64 -11.35 8.26
CA VAL A 5 45.92 -9.92 8.01
C VAL A 5 47.44 -9.70 8.16
N PRO A 6 48.11 -8.82 7.37
CA PRO A 6 49.58 -8.73 7.36
C PRO A 6 50.17 -8.29 8.71
N ALA A 7 51.28 -8.92 9.11
CA ALA A 7 51.84 -8.82 10.46
C ALA A 7 52.66 -7.54 10.74
N THR A 8 52.50 -7.01 11.96
CA THR A 8 53.47 -6.15 12.69
C THR A 8 53.80 -6.80 14.05
N PRO A 9 54.94 -6.49 14.71
CA PRO A 9 55.64 -7.48 15.53
C PRO A 9 55.13 -7.61 16.99
N GLN A 10 54.95 -8.89 17.36
CA GLN A 10 55.05 -9.55 18.68
C GLN A 10 54.50 -8.86 19.95
N GLY A 11 53.43 -9.46 20.50
CA GLY A 11 53.03 -9.30 21.90
C GLY A 11 52.10 -10.42 22.40
N SER A 12 52.60 -11.23 23.34
CA SER A 12 51.92 -12.01 24.41
C SER A 12 50.80 -13.04 24.12
N PRO A 13 50.83 -14.24 24.73
CA PRO A 13 49.74 -15.22 24.69
C PRO A 13 48.65 -14.87 25.73
N MET A 14 47.37 -15.00 25.36
CA MET A 14 46.15 -14.79 26.18
C MET A 14 45.70 -13.33 26.45
N LYS A 15 45.42 -12.54 25.42
CA LYS A 15 44.58 -11.33 25.56
C LYS A 15 43.39 -11.35 24.59
N ASP A 16 42.22 -11.09 25.17
CA ASP A 16 40.95 -10.69 24.54
C ASP A 16 40.19 -11.80 23.79
N ARG A 17 39.41 -12.61 24.53
CA ARG A 17 38.26 -13.32 23.93
C ARG A 17 37.31 -12.24 23.40
N LEU A 18 37.36 -11.97 22.09
CA LEU A 18 36.29 -11.25 21.42
C LEU A 18 34.99 -12.01 21.73
N ASN A 19 34.12 -11.42 22.55
CA ASN A 19 32.75 -11.88 22.70
C ASN A 19 32.00 -11.42 21.45
N LEU A 20 31.88 -12.30 20.47
CA LEU A 20 31.07 -12.02 19.29
C LEU A 20 29.58 -11.90 19.69
N PRO A 21 28.81 -11.01 19.05
CA PRO A 21 27.36 -10.98 19.23
C PRO A 21 26.69 -12.27 18.72
N SER A 22 25.45 -12.53 19.17
CA SER A 22 24.64 -13.64 18.64
C SER A 22 24.17 -13.40 17.19
N VAL A 23 24.16 -12.14 16.76
CA VAL A 23 23.88 -11.71 15.39
C VAL A 23 25.19 -11.27 14.76
N LEU A 24 25.67 -12.02 13.79
CA LEU A 24 26.95 -11.77 13.13
C LEU A 24 26.73 -11.36 11.68
N VAL A 25 27.12 -10.13 11.35
CA VAL A 25 27.01 -9.57 10.00
C VAL A 25 28.41 -9.50 9.38
N LEU A 26 28.65 -10.33 8.38
CA LEU A 26 29.91 -10.44 7.64
C LEU A 26 29.68 -10.23 6.13
N ASN A 27 28.78 -9.32 5.78
CA ASN A 27 28.49 -9.02 4.40
C ASN A 27 29.65 -8.26 3.74
N SER A 28 29.84 -8.42 2.43
CA SER A 28 30.88 -7.68 1.66
C SER A 28 32.31 -7.83 2.19
N CYS A 29 32.61 -8.92 2.90
CA CYS A 29 33.91 -9.16 3.53
C CYS A 29 34.91 -9.88 2.60
N GLY A 30 34.48 -10.30 1.41
CA GLY A 30 35.32 -11.03 0.46
C GLY A 30 35.62 -12.46 0.88
N ILE A 31 34.74 -13.06 1.70
CA ILE A 31 34.88 -14.44 2.19
C ILE A 31 34.74 -15.41 1.01
N THR A 32 35.71 -16.32 0.87
CA THR A 32 35.73 -17.36 -0.18
C THR A 32 35.65 -18.78 0.37
N CYS A 33 35.97 -18.98 1.66
CA CYS A 33 36.02 -20.29 2.31
C CYS A 33 35.83 -20.16 3.83
N ALA A 34 35.60 -21.28 4.51
CA ALA A 34 35.34 -21.31 5.96
C ALA A 34 36.56 -20.92 6.81
N GLY A 35 37.78 -21.24 6.36
CA GLY A 35 38.98 -21.08 7.15
C GLY A 35 39.14 -22.17 8.22
N ASP A 36 39.57 -21.81 9.44
CA ASP A 36 39.76 -22.76 10.54
C ASP A 36 38.44 -23.03 11.28
N GLU A 37 37.85 -24.20 11.04
CA GLU A 37 36.63 -24.67 11.67
C GLU A 37 36.68 -24.63 13.21
N LYS A 38 37.85 -24.87 13.82
CA LYS A 38 38.00 -24.83 15.28
C LYS A 38 37.89 -23.41 15.81
N GLU A 39 38.39 -22.43 15.06
CA GLU A 39 38.23 -21.02 15.41
C GLU A 39 36.74 -20.63 15.26
N ILE A 40 36.07 -21.03 14.17
CA ILE A 40 34.61 -20.80 13.99
C ILE A 40 33.82 -21.37 15.17
N ALA A 41 34.04 -22.65 15.51
CA ALA A 41 33.34 -23.28 16.63
C ALA A 41 33.61 -22.57 17.97
N ALA A 42 34.84 -22.13 18.21
CA ALA A 42 35.21 -21.47 19.46
C ALA A 42 34.58 -20.08 19.63
N PHE A 43 34.39 -19.35 18.53
CA PHE A 43 33.86 -17.97 18.55
C PHE A 43 32.37 -17.86 18.22
N CYS A 44 31.80 -18.81 17.48
CA CYS A 44 30.46 -18.72 16.91
C CYS A 44 29.47 -19.75 17.47
N ALA A 45 29.82 -20.56 18.48
CA ALA A 45 28.91 -21.57 19.03
C ALA A 45 27.56 -21.02 19.55
N HIS A 46 27.51 -19.74 19.93
CA HIS A 46 26.30 -19.05 20.42
C HIS A 46 25.64 -18.14 19.37
N VAL A 47 26.15 -18.10 18.14
CA VAL A 47 25.59 -17.28 17.06
C VAL A 47 24.27 -17.92 16.59
N SER A 48 23.23 -17.10 16.51
CA SER A 48 21.88 -17.48 16.07
C SER A 48 21.50 -16.90 14.71
N GLU A 49 22.14 -15.78 14.32
CA GLU A 49 21.91 -15.14 13.03
C GLU A 49 23.24 -14.86 12.34
N LEU A 50 23.35 -15.28 11.09
CA LEU A 50 24.57 -15.12 10.30
C LEU A 50 24.24 -14.53 8.93
N ASP A 51 24.79 -13.34 8.67
CA ASP A 51 24.73 -12.70 7.36
C ASP A 51 26.07 -12.81 6.64
N LEU A 52 26.09 -13.62 5.58
CA LEU A 52 27.22 -13.83 4.67
C LEU A 52 26.96 -13.25 3.28
N SER A 53 26.02 -12.29 3.15
CA SER A 53 25.67 -11.73 1.84
C SER A 53 26.81 -10.96 1.17
N ASP A 54 26.76 -10.84 -0.16
CA ASP A 54 27.76 -10.11 -0.97
C ASP A 54 29.21 -10.59 -0.73
N ASN A 55 29.40 -11.90 -0.55
CA ASN A 55 30.73 -12.52 -0.47
C ASN A 55 31.05 -13.29 -1.76
N LYS A 56 32.11 -14.11 -1.74
CA LYS A 56 32.62 -14.86 -2.89
C LYS A 56 32.57 -16.37 -2.61
N LEU A 57 31.53 -16.81 -1.91
CA LEU A 57 31.31 -18.23 -1.62
C LEU A 57 30.77 -18.92 -2.88
N GLU A 58 31.62 -19.70 -3.53
CA GLU A 58 31.28 -20.46 -4.75
C GLU A 58 30.86 -21.91 -4.44
N ASP A 59 31.33 -22.46 -3.31
CA ASP A 59 31.19 -23.87 -2.94
C ASP A 59 30.29 -24.07 -1.70
N TRP A 60 29.21 -24.83 -1.86
CA TRP A 60 28.33 -25.23 -0.77
C TRP A 60 29.03 -26.02 0.34
N HIS A 61 30.14 -26.72 0.05
CA HIS A 61 30.93 -27.40 1.08
C HIS A 61 31.56 -26.41 2.06
N GLU A 62 32.04 -25.26 1.57
CA GLU A 62 32.60 -24.21 2.43
C GLU A 62 31.51 -23.57 3.29
N VAL A 63 30.32 -23.33 2.73
CA VAL A 63 29.17 -22.88 3.51
C VAL A 63 28.79 -23.91 4.57
N SER A 64 28.75 -25.19 4.21
CA SER A 64 28.44 -26.29 5.12
C SER A 64 29.42 -26.37 6.29
N LYS A 65 30.73 -26.14 6.07
CA LYS A 65 31.74 -26.08 7.15
C LYS A 65 31.52 -24.91 8.10
N ILE A 66 31.09 -23.75 7.58
CA ILE A 66 30.76 -22.61 8.44
C ILE A 66 29.54 -22.96 9.31
N VAL A 67 28.45 -23.39 8.68
CA VAL A 67 27.16 -23.63 9.35
C VAL A 67 27.23 -24.79 10.34
N SER A 68 27.98 -25.86 10.04
CA SER A 68 28.14 -27.01 10.96
C SER A 68 28.81 -26.63 12.28
N ASN A 69 29.57 -25.54 12.31
CA ASN A 69 30.24 -25.02 13.50
C ASN A 69 29.43 -23.91 14.21
N VAL A 70 28.19 -23.64 13.76
CA VAL A 70 27.25 -22.67 14.35
C VAL A 70 25.94 -23.40 14.72
N PRO A 71 25.92 -24.20 15.80
CA PRO A 71 24.84 -25.14 16.08
C PRO A 71 23.52 -24.50 16.53
N GLN A 72 23.50 -23.20 16.85
CA GLN A 72 22.30 -22.46 17.25
C GLN A 72 21.74 -21.58 16.12
N LEU A 73 22.20 -21.79 14.88
CA LEU A 73 21.86 -20.93 13.75
C LEU A 73 20.39 -21.10 13.33
N GLU A 74 19.62 -20.03 13.44
CA GLU A 74 18.22 -19.97 13.00
C GLU A 74 18.03 -19.11 11.75
N PHE A 75 18.86 -18.08 11.56
CA PHE A 75 18.84 -17.19 10.40
C PHE A 75 20.14 -17.27 9.60
N LEU A 76 20.03 -17.51 8.30
CA LEU A 76 21.16 -17.50 7.38
C LEU A 76 20.86 -16.67 6.15
N ASN A 77 21.70 -15.68 5.88
CA ASN A 77 21.67 -14.89 4.65
C ASN A 77 22.89 -15.19 3.78
N LEU A 78 22.65 -15.72 2.58
CA LEU A 78 23.65 -16.08 1.58
C LEU A 78 23.48 -15.27 0.28
N SER A 79 22.73 -14.17 0.34
CA SER A 79 22.41 -13.37 -0.84
C SER A 79 23.66 -12.91 -1.61
N SER A 80 23.56 -12.79 -2.93
CA SER A 80 24.65 -12.31 -3.79
C SER A 80 25.96 -13.09 -3.68
N ASN A 81 25.93 -14.37 -3.31
CA ASN A 81 27.07 -15.27 -3.46
C ASN A 81 26.92 -16.11 -4.74
N PRO A 82 28.03 -16.41 -5.44
CA PRO A 82 28.05 -17.23 -6.67
C PRO A 82 27.85 -18.75 -6.41
N LEU A 83 26.88 -19.10 -5.56
CA LEU A 83 26.61 -20.48 -5.13
C LEU A 83 26.02 -21.36 -6.24
N ASN A 84 25.61 -20.77 -7.37
CA ASN A 84 25.18 -21.48 -8.56
C ASN A 84 26.34 -22.19 -9.31
N LEU A 85 27.59 -21.92 -8.94
CA LEU A 85 28.78 -22.57 -9.50
C LEU A 85 29.04 -23.96 -8.91
N SER A 86 28.37 -24.33 -7.82
CA SER A 86 28.46 -25.65 -7.20
C SER A 86 27.06 -26.26 -6.99
N VAL A 87 27.00 -27.59 -6.97
CA VAL A 87 25.77 -28.34 -6.68
C VAL A 87 25.66 -28.51 -5.17
N LEU A 88 24.50 -28.15 -4.60
CA LEU A 88 24.21 -28.43 -3.20
C LEU A 88 23.89 -29.91 -3.02
N GLU A 89 24.84 -30.66 -2.45
CA GLU A 89 24.62 -32.04 -2.06
C GLU A 89 23.78 -32.13 -0.77
N ARG A 90 22.98 -33.20 -0.64
CA ARG A 90 22.15 -33.44 0.56
C ARG A 90 22.96 -33.51 1.86
N THR A 91 24.15 -34.10 1.81
CA THR A 91 25.09 -34.18 2.94
C THR A 91 25.50 -32.79 3.45
N CYS A 92 25.75 -31.85 2.53
CA CYS A 92 26.02 -30.46 2.89
C CYS A 92 24.77 -29.79 3.46
N ALA A 93 23.64 -29.91 2.76
CA ALA A 93 22.36 -29.32 3.15
C ALA A 93 21.85 -29.78 4.53
N GLY A 94 22.17 -31.00 4.96
CA GLY A 94 21.84 -31.49 6.31
C GLY A 94 22.47 -30.66 7.45
N SER A 95 23.59 -29.98 7.20
CA SER A 95 24.22 -29.09 8.18
C SER A 95 23.36 -27.88 8.53
N PHE A 96 22.40 -27.53 7.68
CA PHE A 96 21.53 -26.37 7.80
C PHE A 96 20.20 -26.70 8.50
N SER A 97 20.03 -27.91 9.02
CA SER A 97 18.75 -28.41 9.56
C SER A 97 18.12 -27.57 10.67
N GLY A 98 18.91 -26.77 11.41
CA GLY A 98 18.41 -25.82 12.42
C GLY A 98 17.89 -24.48 11.87
N VAL A 99 18.16 -24.17 10.60
CA VAL A 99 17.82 -22.87 9.99
C VAL A 99 16.32 -22.78 9.75
N ARG A 100 15.69 -21.75 10.33
CA ARG A 100 14.27 -21.41 10.18
C ARG A 100 14.04 -20.32 9.13
N LYS A 101 15.03 -19.47 8.87
CA LYS A 101 14.95 -18.39 7.90
C LYS A 101 16.18 -18.38 6.99
N LEU A 102 15.94 -18.58 5.70
CA LEU A 102 16.99 -18.66 4.70
C LEU A 102 16.79 -17.60 3.60
N VAL A 103 17.84 -16.83 3.34
CA VAL A 103 17.85 -15.79 2.31
C VAL A 103 18.86 -16.16 1.22
N LEU A 104 18.37 -16.36 0.00
CA LEU A 104 19.13 -16.73 -1.20
C LEU A 104 18.86 -15.76 -2.35
N ASN A 105 18.75 -14.47 -2.04
CA ASN A 105 18.47 -13.47 -3.06
C ASN A 105 19.68 -13.26 -3.96
N ASN A 106 19.47 -13.05 -5.26
CA ASN A 106 20.55 -12.79 -6.23
C ASN A 106 21.69 -13.83 -6.16
N SER A 107 21.37 -15.08 -5.83
CA SER A 107 22.34 -16.19 -5.73
C SER A 107 22.32 -17.09 -6.96
N LYS A 108 21.34 -16.88 -7.86
CA LYS A 108 21.03 -17.75 -9.01
C LYS A 108 20.80 -19.22 -8.58
N ALA A 109 20.30 -19.43 -7.35
CA ALA A 109 19.99 -20.76 -6.83
C ALA A 109 18.99 -21.47 -7.76
N SER A 110 19.31 -22.68 -8.22
CA SER A 110 18.41 -23.44 -9.07
C SER A 110 17.26 -24.04 -8.25
N TRP A 111 16.19 -24.46 -8.90
CA TRP A 111 15.12 -25.20 -8.22
C TRP A 111 15.58 -26.55 -7.66
N GLU A 112 16.61 -27.17 -8.24
CA GLU A 112 17.22 -28.39 -7.68
C GLU A 112 17.86 -28.09 -6.32
N THR A 113 18.59 -26.97 -6.21
CA THR A 113 19.11 -26.47 -4.92
C THR A 113 17.98 -26.23 -3.94
N VAL A 114 16.90 -25.56 -4.36
CA VAL A 114 15.73 -25.30 -3.50
C VAL A 114 15.10 -26.61 -3.02
N HIS A 115 14.91 -27.61 -3.87
CA HIS A 115 14.37 -28.92 -3.46
C HIS A 115 15.28 -29.63 -2.45
N THR A 116 16.60 -29.60 -2.65
CA THR A 116 17.55 -30.15 -1.68
C THR A 116 17.44 -29.45 -0.33
N ILE A 117 17.30 -28.13 -0.31
CA ILE A 117 17.07 -27.36 0.93
C ILE A 117 15.77 -27.80 1.59
N LEU A 118 14.66 -27.85 0.84
CA LEU A 118 13.36 -28.24 1.39
C LEU A 118 13.33 -29.69 1.91
N GLN A 119 14.22 -30.57 1.42
CA GLN A 119 14.39 -31.94 1.90
C GLN A 119 15.12 -32.01 3.25
N GLU A 120 16.14 -31.18 3.43
CA GLU A 120 17.07 -31.28 4.57
C GLU A 120 16.79 -30.25 5.68
N LEU A 121 15.95 -29.23 5.43
CA LEU A 121 15.52 -28.23 6.40
C LEU A 121 14.02 -28.40 6.72
N PRO A 122 13.64 -29.37 7.56
CA PRO A 122 12.23 -29.68 7.85
C PRO A 122 11.51 -28.56 8.60
N ASP A 123 12.24 -27.71 9.34
CA ASP A 123 11.69 -26.63 10.17
C ASP A 123 11.82 -25.23 9.51
N LEU A 124 12.11 -25.16 8.21
CA LEU A 124 12.23 -23.89 7.49
C LEU A 124 10.87 -23.14 7.43
N GLU A 125 10.81 -21.94 7.99
CA GLU A 125 9.60 -21.13 8.10
C GLU A 125 9.56 -19.98 7.08
N GLU A 126 10.72 -19.38 6.76
CA GLU A 126 10.82 -18.26 5.84
C GLU A 126 11.89 -18.48 4.77
N LEU A 127 11.53 -18.26 3.50
CA LEU A 127 12.42 -18.43 2.37
C LEU A 127 12.35 -17.23 1.43
N PHE A 128 13.51 -16.67 1.11
CA PHE A 128 13.66 -15.52 0.22
C PHE A 128 14.50 -15.91 -1.00
N LEU A 129 13.91 -15.78 -2.18
CA LEU A 129 14.46 -16.16 -3.47
C LEU A 129 14.32 -15.04 -4.51
N CYS A 130 14.55 -13.80 -4.08
CA CYS A 130 14.41 -12.63 -4.95
C CYS A 130 15.58 -12.51 -5.94
N LEU A 131 15.39 -11.86 -7.09
CA LEU A 131 16.48 -11.54 -8.04
C LEU A 131 17.22 -12.77 -8.62
N ASN A 132 16.55 -13.92 -8.71
CA ASN A 132 17.14 -15.18 -9.20
C ASN A 132 16.79 -15.50 -10.65
N ASP A 133 16.16 -14.56 -11.37
CA ASP A 133 15.73 -14.68 -12.76
C ASP A 133 14.78 -15.87 -13.05
N TYR A 134 14.01 -16.34 -12.07
CA TYR A 134 13.12 -17.47 -12.29
C TYR A 134 12.03 -17.15 -13.32
N GLU A 135 12.01 -17.89 -14.41
CA GLU A 135 10.93 -17.87 -15.39
C GLU A 135 9.87 -18.94 -15.11
N THR A 136 10.28 -20.03 -14.47
CA THR A 136 9.42 -21.17 -14.12
C THR A 136 9.69 -21.65 -12.70
N VAL A 137 8.72 -22.37 -12.15
CA VAL A 137 8.77 -23.14 -10.91
C VAL A 137 8.80 -24.61 -11.31
N SER A 138 9.77 -25.36 -10.79
CA SER A 138 9.83 -26.81 -11.03
C SER A 138 8.67 -27.54 -10.35
N CYS A 139 8.31 -28.73 -10.87
CA CYS A 139 7.25 -29.52 -10.26
C CYS A 139 7.59 -29.89 -8.81
N PRO A 140 6.61 -29.80 -7.89
CA PRO A 140 6.84 -30.16 -6.49
C PRO A 140 7.13 -31.65 -6.39
N SER A 141 8.31 -31.98 -5.86
CA SER A 141 8.66 -33.36 -5.51
C SER A 141 8.20 -33.71 -4.09
N ILE A 142 8.08 -32.70 -3.23
CA ILE A 142 7.77 -32.78 -1.80
C ILE A 142 6.90 -31.59 -1.39
N CYS A 143 6.09 -31.77 -0.36
CA CYS A 143 5.34 -30.68 0.28
C CYS A 143 6.06 -30.24 1.56
N CYS A 144 6.47 -28.97 1.61
CA CYS A 144 7.05 -28.35 2.80
C CYS A 144 5.94 -27.69 3.64
N HIS A 145 5.63 -28.29 4.78
CA HIS A 145 4.51 -27.87 5.65
C HIS A 145 4.92 -26.85 6.72
N SER A 146 6.22 -26.64 6.92
CA SER A 146 6.78 -25.66 7.86
C SER A 146 6.75 -24.26 7.28
N LEU A 147 7.00 -24.10 5.97
CA LEU A 147 7.12 -22.79 5.35
C LEU A 147 5.84 -21.94 5.49
N LYS A 148 6.00 -20.74 6.06
CA LYS A 148 4.96 -19.74 6.29
C LYS A 148 5.12 -18.53 5.39
N LEU A 149 6.35 -18.14 5.07
CA LEU A 149 6.63 -16.98 4.23
C LEU A 149 7.50 -17.38 3.04
N LEU A 150 7.03 -17.04 1.85
CA LEU A 150 7.80 -17.12 0.61
C LEU A 150 7.88 -15.74 -0.03
N HIS A 151 9.11 -15.29 -0.27
CA HIS A 151 9.39 -14.05 -0.97
C HIS A 151 10.16 -14.35 -2.25
N ILE A 152 9.57 -14.07 -3.41
CA ILE A 152 10.13 -14.39 -4.72
C ILE A 152 10.02 -13.18 -5.68
N THR A 153 10.42 -12.02 -5.17
CA THR A 153 10.33 -10.73 -5.85
C THR A 153 11.44 -10.51 -6.88
N ASP A 154 11.16 -9.70 -7.90
CA ASP A 154 12.10 -9.40 -8.99
C ASP A 154 12.59 -10.69 -9.67
N ASN A 155 11.64 -11.51 -10.11
CA ASN A 155 11.85 -12.67 -10.97
C ASN A 155 11.00 -12.51 -12.24
N ASN A 156 11.02 -13.50 -13.12
CA ASN A 156 10.40 -13.45 -14.45
C ASN A 156 9.15 -14.33 -14.58
N LEU A 157 8.44 -14.60 -13.46
CA LEU A 157 7.25 -15.44 -13.48
C LEU A 157 6.09 -14.71 -14.20
N GLN A 158 5.57 -15.33 -15.26
CA GLN A 158 4.52 -14.72 -16.10
C GLN A 158 3.17 -15.42 -16.02
N ASP A 159 3.17 -16.74 -15.81
CA ASP A 159 1.98 -17.57 -15.81
C ASP A 159 1.62 -18.03 -14.40
N TRP A 160 0.33 -17.92 -14.04
CA TRP A 160 -0.16 -18.35 -12.74
C TRP A 160 -0.05 -19.87 -12.50
N THR A 161 0.07 -20.66 -13.57
CA THR A 161 0.39 -22.10 -13.46
C THR A 161 1.71 -22.36 -12.74
N GLU A 162 2.65 -21.42 -12.76
CA GLU A 162 3.88 -21.47 -11.97
C GLU A 162 3.60 -21.22 -10.48
N ILE A 163 2.71 -20.28 -10.17
CA ILE A 163 2.26 -19.98 -8.81
C ILE A 163 1.48 -21.14 -8.21
N ARG A 164 0.69 -21.86 -9.01
CA ARG A 164 0.03 -23.11 -8.61
C ARG A 164 1.03 -24.10 -8.01
N LYS A 165 2.20 -24.26 -8.63
CA LYS A 165 3.23 -25.21 -8.14
C LYS A 165 3.74 -24.81 -6.76
N LEU A 166 3.86 -23.51 -6.48
CA LEU A 166 4.19 -22.99 -5.15
C LEU A 166 3.10 -23.35 -4.12
N GLY A 167 1.81 -23.22 -4.47
CA GLY A 167 0.72 -23.60 -3.57
C GLY A 167 0.70 -25.08 -3.24
N VAL A 168 0.98 -25.94 -4.22
CA VAL A 168 1.14 -27.39 -3.97
C VAL A 168 2.36 -27.67 -3.09
N MET A 169 3.48 -26.97 -3.32
CA MET A 169 4.73 -27.17 -2.58
C MET A 169 4.64 -26.66 -1.13
N PHE A 170 3.86 -25.61 -0.87
CA PHE A 170 3.79 -24.91 0.41
C PHE A 170 2.34 -24.78 0.92
N PRO A 171 1.69 -25.88 1.34
CA PRO A 171 0.28 -25.88 1.76
C PRO A 171 0.01 -25.05 3.04
N SER A 172 1.05 -24.78 3.83
CA SER A 172 0.97 -24.01 5.07
C SER A 172 1.29 -22.53 4.90
N LEU A 173 1.50 -22.06 3.67
CA LEU A 173 1.93 -20.71 3.38
C LEU A 173 0.92 -19.68 3.89
N ASP A 174 1.41 -18.74 4.69
CA ASP A 174 0.66 -17.63 5.26
C ASP A 174 0.85 -16.35 4.44
N THR A 175 2.09 -16.10 4.01
CA THR A 175 2.47 -14.88 3.29
C THR A 175 3.21 -15.23 2.00
N LEU A 176 2.72 -14.68 0.88
CA LEU A 176 3.32 -14.84 -0.45
C LEU A 176 3.62 -13.48 -1.08
N VAL A 177 4.91 -13.20 -1.31
CA VAL A 177 5.37 -11.94 -1.92
C VAL A 177 5.89 -12.20 -3.34
N LEU A 178 5.14 -11.71 -4.33
CA LEU A 178 5.37 -11.89 -5.77
C LEU A 178 5.67 -10.57 -6.48
N ALA A 179 6.08 -9.53 -5.75
CA ALA A 179 6.29 -8.21 -6.32
C ALA A 179 7.28 -8.24 -7.50
N ASN A 180 7.07 -7.39 -8.51
CA ASN A 180 7.91 -7.28 -9.70
C ASN A 180 8.07 -8.60 -10.48
N ASN A 181 7.04 -9.46 -10.49
CA ASN A 181 6.90 -10.52 -11.48
C ASN A 181 5.86 -10.12 -12.53
N HIS A 182 5.99 -10.62 -13.75
CA HIS A 182 5.14 -10.24 -14.89
C HIS A 182 3.84 -11.08 -15.01
N LEU A 183 3.16 -11.32 -13.88
CA LEU A 183 1.91 -12.08 -13.84
C LEU A 183 0.78 -11.31 -14.55
N ASN A 184 0.35 -11.80 -15.70
CA ASN A 184 -0.60 -11.08 -16.56
C ASN A 184 -2.07 -11.33 -16.20
N ALA A 185 -2.39 -12.52 -15.67
CA ALA A 185 -3.75 -12.91 -15.30
C ALA A 185 -3.73 -14.07 -14.28
N ILE A 186 -4.81 -14.21 -13.50
CA ILE A 186 -5.05 -15.34 -12.60
C ILE A 186 -5.98 -16.31 -13.32
N LYS A 187 -5.42 -17.32 -14.00
CA LYS A 187 -6.18 -18.28 -14.83
C LYS A 187 -6.66 -19.53 -14.07
N GLU A 188 -6.69 -19.46 -12.74
CA GLU A 188 -7.18 -20.55 -11.91
C GLU A 188 -8.71 -20.55 -11.82
N PRO A 189 -9.36 -21.73 -11.89
CA PRO A 189 -10.75 -21.86 -11.46
C PRO A 189 -10.89 -21.44 -10.00
N ASP A 190 -11.99 -20.80 -9.63
CA ASP A 190 -12.19 -20.21 -8.30
C ASP A 190 -11.91 -21.20 -7.14
N ASP A 191 -12.45 -22.42 -7.24
CA ASP A 191 -12.26 -23.47 -6.21
C ASP A 191 -10.79 -23.96 -6.08
N SER A 192 -9.94 -23.68 -7.07
CA SER A 192 -8.55 -24.14 -7.04
C SER A 192 -7.69 -23.32 -6.09
N LEU A 193 -7.90 -22.01 -5.98
CA LEU A 193 -7.08 -21.15 -5.12
C LEU A 193 -7.23 -21.51 -3.64
N ALA A 194 -8.46 -21.78 -3.19
CA ALA A 194 -8.72 -22.19 -1.81
C ALA A 194 -7.99 -23.48 -1.42
N ARG A 195 -7.89 -24.44 -2.35
CA ARG A 195 -7.19 -25.71 -2.15
C ARG A 195 -5.67 -25.57 -2.22
N LEU A 196 -5.17 -24.71 -3.09
CA LEU A 196 -3.73 -24.48 -3.27
C LEU A 196 -3.15 -23.67 -2.12
N PHE A 197 -3.91 -22.72 -1.59
CA PHE A 197 -3.45 -21.76 -0.59
C PHE A 197 -4.45 -21.63 0.56
N PRO A 198 -4.70 -22.72 1.32
CA PRO A 198 -5.77 -22.75 2.34
C PRO A 198 -5.48 -21.87 3.55
N ASN A 199 -4.22 -21.47 3.75
CA ASN A 199 -3.77 -20.70 4.91
C ASN A 199 -3.28 -19.29 4.55
N LEU A 200 -3.35 -18.89 3.27
CA LEU A 200 -2.79 -17.61 2.84
C LEU A 200 -3.59 -16.43 3.40
N ARG A 201 -2.90 -15.57 4.14
CA ARG A 201 -3.43 -14.37 4.80
C ARG A 201 -2.95 -13.10 4.13
N SER A 202 -1.74 -13.12 3.56
CA SER A 202 -1.13 -11.97 2.89
C SER A 202 -0.60 -12.32 1.51
N ILE A 203 -0.99 -11.54 0.50
CA ILE A 203 -0.43 -11.64 -0.85
C ILE A 203 0.00 -10.26 -1.37
N SER A 204 1.22 -10.20 -1.91
CA SER A 204 1.73 -9.01 -2.57
C SER A 204 1.95 -9.28 -4.05
N LEU A 205 1.16 -8.60 -4.88
CA LEU A 205 1.20 -8.61 -6.35
C LEU A 205 1.66 -7.24 -6.87
N HIS A 206 2.47 -6.52 -6.09
CA HIS A 206 3.00 -5.22 -6.51
C HIS A 206 3.65 -5.31 -7.88
N LYS A 207 3.33 -4.35 -8.75
CA LYS A 207 3.90 -4.22 -10.10
C LYS A 207 3.78 -5.52 -10.92
N SER A 208 2.76 -6.33 -10.66
CA SER A 208 2.36 -7.42 -11.56
C SER A 208 1.61 -6.88 -12.78
N GLY A 209 1.55 -7.69 -13.85
CA GLY A 209 0.95 -7.33 -15.15
C GLY A 209 -0.57 -7.43 -15.22
N LEU A 210 -1.28 -7.44 -14.08
CA LEU A 210 -2.74 -7.64 -14.05
C LEU A 210 -3.48 -6.50 -14.74
N GLN A 211 -4.45 -6.86 -15.57
CA GLN A 211 -5.18 -5.92 -16.44
C GLN A 211 -6.71 -6.05 -16.36
N SER A 212 -7.24 -7.00 -15.57
CA SER A 212 -8.68 -7.21 -15.42
C SER A 212 -9.13 -7.16 -13.97
N TRP A 213 -10.31 -6.60 -13.72
CA TRP A 213 -10.97 -6.66 -12.41
C TRP A 213 -11.32 -8.09 -12.00
N GLU A 214 -11.55 -8.99 -12.96
CA GLU A 214 -11.79 -10.42 -12.68
C GLU A 214 -10.60 -11.06 -11.93
N ASP A 215 -9.36 -10.66 -12.26
CA ASP A 215 -8.18 -11.14 -11.56
C ASP A 215 -8.14 -10.66 -10.11
N ILE A 216 -8.62 -9.45 -9.84
CA ILE A 216 -8.75 -8.94 -8.46
C ILE A 216 -9.86 -9.69 -7.73
N ASP A 217 -11.01 -9.88 -8.37
CA ASP A 217 -12.16 -10.55 -7.77
C ASP A 217 -11.83 -12.02 -7.40
N LYS A 218 -10.98 -12.72 -8.16
CA LYS A 218 -10.48 -14.08 -7.84
C LYS A 218 -9.71 -14.17 -6.52
N LEU A 219 -9.19 -13.05 -6.00
CA LEU A 219 -8.55 -13.04 -4.68
C LEU A 219 -9.55 -13.36 -3.55
N ASN A 220 -10.85 -13.19 -3.78
CA ASN A 220 -11.88 -13.59 -2.82
C ASN A 220 -11.95 -15.12 -2.61
N SER A 221 -11.36 -15.91 -3.52
CA SER A 221 -11.32 -17.37 -3.41
C SER A 221 -10.28 -17.86 -2.40
N PHE A 222 -9.42 -16.99 -1.85
CA PHE A 222 -8.52 -17.34 -0.77
C PHE A 222 -9.27 -17.26 0.58
N PRO A 223 -9.44 -18.37 1.31
CA PRO A 223 -10.38 -18.46 2.43
C PRO A 223 -9.98 -17.64 3.67
N LYS A 224 -8.71 -17.26 3.81
CA LYS A 224 -8.18 -16.53 4.97
C LYS A 224 -7.51 -15.21 4.61
N LEU A 225 -7.66 -14.76 3.37
CA LEU A 225 -6.95 -13.58 2.87
C LEU A 225 -7.47 -12.31 3.55
N GLU A 226 -6.53 -11.56 4.14
CA GLU A 226 -6.81 -10.33 4.88
C GLU A 226 -5.94 -9.15 4.43
N GLU A 227 -4.73 -9.41 3.92
CA GLU A 227 -3.80 -8.38 3.43
C GLU A 227 -3.51 -8.57 1.94
N VAL A 228 -3.74 -7.50 1.17
CA VAL A 228 -3.48 -7.46 -0.26
C VAL A 228 -2.62 -6.26 -0.61
N ARG A 229 -1.63 -6.45 -1.47
CA ARG A 229 -0.79 -5.36 -1.99
C ARG A 229 -0.74 -5.33 -3.52
N LEU A 230 -1.17 -4.21 -4.09
CA LEU A 230 -1.48 -4.02 -5.52
C LEU A 230 -0.95 -2.69 -6.09
N LEU A 231 0.00 -2.02 -5.43
CA LEU A 231 0.64 -0.83 -6.03
C LEU A 231 1.36 -1.22 -7.33
N GLY A 232 1.23 -0.38 -8.36
CA GLY A 232 1.92 -0.55 -9.65
C GLY A 232 1.24 -1.51 -10.63
N ILE A 233 0.02 -1.98 -10.34
CA ILE A 233 -0.77 -2.80 -11.27
C ILE A 233 -1.29 -1.95 -12.44
N PRO A 234 -1.11 -2.35 -13.71
CA PRO A 234 -1.60 -1.65 -14.90
C PRO A 234 -3.10 -1.32 -14.87
N LEU A 235 -3.96 -2.29 -14.47
CA LEU A 235 -5.41 -2.09 -14.30
C LEU A 235 -5.75 -0.83 -13.49
N LEU A 236 -4.94 -0.50 -12.47
CA LEU A 236 -5.25 0.55 -11.51
C LEU A 236 -4.70 1.93 -11.92
N GLN A 237 -3.89 2.00 -12.98
CA GLN A 237 -3.26 3.26 -13.42
C GLN A 237 -4.24 4.35 -13.87
N PRO A 238 -5.36 4.04 -14.57
CA PRO A 238 -6.30 5.06 -15.03
C PRO A 238 -7.03 5.81 -13.91
N TYR A 239 -7.08 5.25 -12.70
CA TYR A 239 -7.89 5.75 -11.59
C TYR A 239 -7.11 6.75 -10.71
N THR A 240 -7.81 7.65 -10.02
CA THR A 240 -7.20 8.45 -8.94
C THR A 240 -6.85 7.58 -7.73
N THR A 241 -5.93 8.02 -6.87
CA THR A 241 -5.54 7.23 -5.68
C THR A 241 -6.73 6.85 -4.80
N GLU A 242 -7.70 7.74 -4.68
CA GLU A 242 -8.92 7.51 -3.91
C GLU A 242 -9.82 6.47 -4.57
N GLU A 243 -10.11 6.62 -5.87
CA GLU A 243 -10.94 5.67 -6.63
C GLU A 243 -10.32 4.27 -6.64
N ARG A 244 -9.02 4.15 -6.92
CA ARG A 244 -8.28 2.86 -6.87
C ARG A 244 -8.58 2.13 -5.57
N ARG A 245 -8.41 2.85 -4.46
CA ARG A 245 -8.54 2.30 -3.11
C ARG A 245 -9.99 1.89 -2.84
N LYS A 246 -10.96 2.77 -3.11
CA LYS A 246 -12.39 2.50 -2.91
C LYS A 246 -12.88 1.32 -3.76
N LEU A 247 -12.49 1.26 -5.03
CA LEU A 247 -12.87 0.17 -5.94
C LEU A 247 -12.31 -1.18 -5.50
N VAL A 248 -11.02 -1.25 -5.13
CA VAL A 248 -10.39 -2.48 -4.64
C VAL A 248 -11.00 -2.90 -3.31
N ILE A 249 -11.19 -1.96 -2.38
CA ILE A 249 -11.84 -2.21 -1.09
C ILE A 249 -13.21 -2.82 -1.35
N ALA A 250 -14.11 -2.17 -2.09
CA ALA A 250 -15.46 -2.66 -2.31
C ALA A 250 -15.52 -4.08 -2.94
N ARG A 251 -14.54 -4.43 -3.78
CA ARG A 251 -14.43 -5.75 -4.43
C ARG A 251 -13.90 -6.87 -3.54
N LEU A 252 -13.12 -6.53 -2.52
CA LEU A 252 -12.47 -7.49 -1.62
C LEU A 252 -13.05 -7.37 -0.20
N PRO A 253 -14.23 -7.95 0.08
CA PRO A 253 -14.93 -7.81 1.36
C PRO A 253 -14.15 -8.34 2.57
N SER A 254 -13.34 -9.38 2.42
CA SER A 254 -12.56 -9.98 3.52
C SER A 254 -11.26 -9.22 3.84
N VAL A 255 -10.80 -8.35 2.93
CA VAL A 255 -9.52 -7.66 3.07
C VAL A 255 -9.62 -6.52 4.08
N SER A 256 -8.90 -6.67 5.19
CA SER A 256 -8.80 -5.72 6.28
C SER A 256 -7.56 -4.82 6.18
N LYS A 257 -6.62 -5.13 5.28
CA LYS A 257 -5.42 -4.31 5.05
C LYS A 257 -5.07 -4.26 3.56
N LEU A 258 -4.99 -3.05 3.02
CA LEU A 258 -4.68 -2.80 1.60
C LEU A 258 -3.46 -1.89 1.47
N ASN A 259 -2.42 -2.38 0.77
CA ASN A 259 -1.16 -1.67 0.54
C ASN A 259 -0.49 -1.17 1.83
N GLY A 260 -0.57 -1.97 2.90
CA GLY A 260 0.03 -1.64 4.20
C GLY A 260 -0.88 -0.85 5.15
N SER A 261 -1.98 -0.26 4.65
CA SER A 261 -2.93 0.52 5.46
C SER A 261 -4.16 -0.30 5.85
N VAL A 262 -4.55 -0.22 7.12
CA VAL A 262 -5.80 -0.81 7.63
C VAL A 262 -7.00 -0.25 6.88
N VAL A 263 -7.98 -1.10 6.61
CA VAL A 263 -9.30 -0.71 6.11
C VAL A 263 -10.25 -0.68 7.29
N THR A 264 -10.75 0.51 7.62
CA THR A 264 -11.73 0.67 8.70
C THR A 264 -13.13 0.30 8.24
N ASP A 265 -14.04 -0.01 9.17
CA ASP A 265 -15.44 -0.30 8.85
C ASP A 265 -16.12 0.89 8.15
N GLY A 266 -15.86 2.12 8.60
CA GLY A 266 -16.37 3.33 7.96
C GLY A 266 -15.85 3.51 6.54
N GLU A 267 -14.54 3.33 6.32
CA GLU A 267 -13.94 3.38 4.98
C GLU A 267 -14.53 2.30 4.06
N ARG A 268 -14.78 1.11 4.60
CA ARG A 268 -15.39 0.00 3.87
C ARG A 268 -16.79 0.34 3.42
N GLU A 269 -17.62 0.84 4.34
CA GLU A 269 -18.98 1.28 4.05
C GLU A 269 -19.00 2.37 2.97
N ASP A 270 -18.14 3.39 3.10
CA ASP A 270 -18.00 4.48 2.14
C ASP A 270 -17.55 3.97 0.76
N SER A 271 -16.61 3.03 0.73
CA SER A 271 -16.10 2.44 -0.51
C SER A 271 -17.16 1.58 -1.21
N GLU A 272 -17.92 0.79 -0.45
CA GLU A 272 -19.02 -0.01 -0.98
C GLU A 272 -20.15 0.86 -1.54
N ARG A 273 -20.50 1.97 -0.87
CA ARG A 273 -21.48 2.94 -1.39
C ARG A 273 -20.96 3.68 -2.61
N PHE A 274 -19.68 4.06 -2.61
CA PHE A 274 -19.03 4.63 -3.78
C PHE A 274 -19.11 3.67 -4.96
N PHE A 275 -18.84 2.37 -4.74
CA PHE A 275 -18.91 1.35 -5.77
C PHE A 275 -20.31 1.22 -6.40
N ILE A 276 -21.38 1.26 -5.60
CA ILE A 276 -22.74 1.28 -6.12
C ILE A 276 -22.94 2.48 -7.07
N ARG A 277 -22.56 3.68 -6.63
CA ARG A 277 -22.70 4.89 -7.45
C ARG A 277 -21.81 4.86 -8.69
N TYR A 278 -20.64 4.24 -8.60
CA TYR A 278 -19.69 4.13 -9.70
C TYR A 278 -20.25 3.29 -10.87
N TYR A 279 -21.07 2.28 -10.57
CA TYR A 279 -21.67 1.39 -11.57
C TYR A 279 -23.14 1.71 -11.89
N VAL A 280 -23.70 2.81 -11.37
CA VAL A 280 -25.13 3.12 -11.51
C VAL A 280 -25.58 3.32 -12.95
N ASP A 281 -24.72 3.92 -13.77
CA ASP A 281 -24.98 4.23 -15.19
C ASP A 281 -24.40 3.17 -16.15
N VAL A 282 -23.82 2.10 -15.61
CA VAL A 282 -23.24 1.00 -16.41
C VAL A 282 -24.34 -0.01 -16.75
N PRO A 283 -24.39 -0.53 -18.00
CA PRO A 283 -25.36 -1.57 -18.38
C PRO A 283 -25.33 -2.78 -17.44
N GLN A 284 -26.50 -3.36 -17.16
CA GLN A 284 -26.62 -4.46 -16.18
C GLN A 284 -25.85 -5.72 -16.59
N GLU A 285 -25.55 -5.89 -17.87
CA GLU A 285 -24.77 -7.00 -18.40
C GLU A 285 -23.25 -6.83 -18.14
N GLU A 286 -22.81 -5.60 -17.84
CA GLU A 286 -21.41 -5.24 -17.67
C GLU A 286 -21.03 -4.97 -16.20
N VAL A 287 -22.02 -4.85 -15.31
CA VAL A 287 -21.75 -4.64 -13.88
C VAL A 287 -21.19 -5.91 -13.23
N PRO A 288 -20.20 -5.79 -12.33
CA PRO A 288 -19.64 -6.93 -11.63
C PRO A 288 -20.66 -7.55 -10.68
N PHE A 289 -20.60 -8.87 -10.44
CA PHE A 289 -21.50 -9.55 -9.49
C PHE A 289 -21.57 -8.87 -8.12
N ARG A 290 -20.42 -8.36 -7.66
CA ARG A 290 -20.30 -7.59 -6.41
C ARG A 290 -21.28 -6.41 -6.33
N TYR A 291 -21.60 -5.76 -7.44
CA TYR A 291 -22.58 -4.68 -7.48
C TYR A 291 -23.94 -5.14 -6.98
N HIS A 292 -24.42 -6.30 -7.43
CA HIS A 292 -25.71 -6.85 -7.02
C HIS A 292 -25.74 -7.19 -5.53
N GLU A 293 -24.66 -7.77 -4.99
CA GLU A 293 -24.54 -8.03 -3.55
C GLU A 293 -24.68 -6.75 -2.73
N LEU A 294 -24.01 -5.68 -3.19
CA LEU A 294 -24.03 -4.39 -2.51
C LEU A 294 -25.39 -3.68 -2.62
N ILE A 295 -26.09 -3.81 -3.75
CA ILE A 295 -27.47 -3.35 -3.89
C ILE A 295 -28.41 -4.10 -2.94
N THR A 296 -28.23 -5.41 -2.77
CA THR A 296 -29.01 -6.18 -1.77
C THR A 296 -28.74 -5.69 -0.36
N LYS A 297 -27.50 -5.31 -0.05
CA LYS A 297 -27.09 -4.84 1.28
C LYS A 297 -27.55 -3.41 1.60
N TYR A 298 -27.39 -2.46 0.67
CA TYR A 298 -27.59 -1.02 0.90
C TYR A 298 -28.80 -0.42 0.20
N GLY A 299 -29.44 -1.16 -0.71
CA GLY A 299 -30.42 -0.62 -1.64
C GLY A 299 -29.79 0.16 -2.79
N LYS A 300 -30.64 0.71 -3.66
CA LYS A 300 -30.22 1.62 -4.72
C LYS A 300 -29.92 2.99 -4.10
N LEU A 301 -28.71 3.50 -4.34
CA LEU A 301 -28.29 4.81 -3.86
C LEU A 301 -28.46 5.85 -4.96
N GLU A 302 -29.00 7.00 -4.59
CA GLU A 302 -29.03 8.16 -5.49
C GLU A 302 -27.62 8.76 -5.67
N PRO A 303 -27.39 9.45 -6.81
CA PRO A 303 -26.20 10.27 -6.99
C PRO A 303 -26.02 11.26 -5.84
N LEU A 304 -24.76 11.57 -5.52
CA LEU A 304 -24.48 12.62 -4.54
C LEU A 304 -24.89 13.97 -5.12
N ALA A 305 -25.63 14.77 -4.34
CA ALA A 305 -25.91 16.15 -4.70
C ALA A 305 -24.60 16.95 -4.73
N GLU A 306 -24.34 17.67 -5.82
CA GLU A 306 -23.29 18.68 -5.86
C GLU A 306 -23.73 19.87 -5.02
N VAL A 307 -23.27 19.91 -3.77
CA VAL A 307 -23.50 21.05 -2.89
C VAL A 307 -22.26 21.94 -2.94
N ASP A 308 -22.41 23.12 -3.55
CA ASP A 308 -21.36 24.14 -3.48
C ASP A 308 -21.33 24.75 -2.08
N LEU A 309 -20.39 24.28 -1.26
CA LEU A 309 -20.17 24.80 0.09
C LEU A 309 -19.29 26.06 0.10
N ARG A 310 -18.90 26.61 -1.06
CA ARG A 310 -18.17 27.88 -1.10
C ARG A 310 -19.06 28.98 -0.50
N PRO A 311 -18.52 29.83 0.38
CA PRO A 311 -19.28 30.95 0.92
C PRO A 311 -19.74 31.85 -0.23
N GLN A 312 -21.02 32.23 -0.21
CA GLN A 312 -21.61 33.12 -1.20
C GLN A 312 -20.82 34.44 -1.26
N SER A 313 -20.28 34.77 -2.43
CA SER A 313 -19.43 35.96 -2.63
C SER A 313 -20.18 37.14 -3.23
N SER A 314 -21.37 36.90 -3.77
CA SER A 314 -22.26 37.92 -4.32
C SER A 314 -23.72 37.54 -4.10
N ALA A 315 -24.59 38.54 -3.97
CA ALA A 315 -26.03 38.38 -3.91
C ALA A 315 -26.73 39.29 -4.93
N ARG A 316 -27.85 38.84 -5.51
CA ARG A 316 -28.79 39.65 -6.29
C ARG A 316 -29.81 40.26 -5.34
N VAL A 317 -29.83 41.59 -5.23
CA VAL A 317 -30.71 42.32 -4.32
C VAL A 317 -31.59 43.31 -5.07
N GLU A 318 -32.76 43.59 -4.53
CA GLU A 318 -33.61 44.70 -4.98
C GLU A 318 -33.23 45.98 -4.24
N VAL A 319 -32.86 47.02 -4.98
CA VAL A 319 -32.60 48.35 -4.41
C VAL A 319 -33.81 49.23 -4.63
N HIS A 320 -34.37 49.72 -3.52
CA HIS A 320 -35.58 50.54 -3.49
C HIS A 320 -35.19 52.00 -3.17
N TYR A 321 -35.55 52.94 -4.04
CA TYR A 321 -35.33 54.38 -3.83
C TYR A 321 -36.50 55.19 -4.40
N ASN A 322 -37.25 55.90 -3.53
CA ASN A 322 -38.53 56.51 -3.86
C ASN A 322 -39.48 55.47 -4.51
N ASP A 323 -40.04 55.78 -5.69
CA ASP A 323 -40.90 54.87 -6.46
C ASP A 323 -40.11 53.97 -7.43
N GLN A 324 -38.77 53.96 -7.36
CA GLN A 324 -37.92 53.14 -8.23
C GLN A 324 -37.41 51.90 -7.50
N VAL A 325 -37.46 50.77 -8.21
CA VAL A 325 -36.90 49.48 -7.79
C VAL A 325 -35.97 49.01 -8.89
N GLU A 326 -34.72 48.74 -8.55
CA GLU A 326 -33.72 48.22 -9.48
C GLU A 326 -33.04 46.98 -8.89
N GLU A 327 -33.00 45.90 -9.67
CA GLU A 327 -32.33 44.68 -9.26
C GLU A 327 -30.85 44.75 -9.64
N MET A 328 -29.96 44.46 -8.69
CA MET A 328 -28.52 44.49 -8.96
C MET A 328 -27.75 43.40 -8.21
N SER A 329 -26.65 42.97 -8.81
CA SER A 329 -25.69 42.08 -8.16
C SER A 329 -24.69 42.89 -7.33
N ILE A 330 -24.59 42.56 -6.05
CA ILE A 330 -23.64 43.15 -5.11
C ILE A 330 -22.64 42.10 -4.64
N ARG A 331 -21.38 42.50 -4.45
CA ARG A 331 -20.39 41.62 -3.81
C ARG A 331 -20.56 41.66 -2.30
N LEU A 332 -20.50 40.52 -1.63
CA LEU A 332 -20.68 40.42 -0.18
C LEU A 332 -19.39 40.73 0.61
N ASP A 333 -18.24 40.72 -0.05
CA ASP A 333 -16.95 41.12 0.52
C ASP A 333 -16.76 42.63 0.64
N GLN A 334 -17.56 43.44 -0.08
CA GLN A 334 -17.47 44.89 -0.05
C GLN A 334 -18.04 45.49 1.24
N THR A 335 -17.66 46.73 1.53
CA THR A 335 -18.15 47.51 2.67
C THR A 335 -19.41 48.30 2.34
N VAL A 336 -20.18 48.71 3.37
CA VAL A 336 -21.32 49.62 3.20
C VAL A 336 -20.92 50.91 2.47
N ALA A 337 -19.71 51.43 2.70
CA ALA A 337 -19.20 52.60 2.00
C ALA A 337 -19.03 52.39 0.49
N GLU A 338 -18.53 51.22 0.10
CA GLU A 338 -18.36 50.83 -1.30
C GLU A 338 -19.71 50.60 -1.98
N LEU A 339 -20.65 49.97 -1.27
CA LEU A 339 -22.04 49.86 -1.75
C LEU A 339 -22.66 51.24 -1.99
N LYS A 340 -22.52 52.20 -1.05
CA LYS A 340 -23.00 53.58 -1.26
C LYS A 340 -22.37 54.23 -2.50
N LYS A 341 -21.08 53.97 -2.77
CA LYS A 341 -20.42 54.47 -3.99
C LYS A 341 -21.02 53.82 -5.24
N GLN A 342 -21.31 52.53 -5.21
CA GLN A 342 -21.94 51.80 -6.31
C GLN A 342 -23.36 52.33 -6.60
N LEU A 343 -24.13 52.61 -5.54
CA LEU A 343 -25.50 53.14 -5.63
C LEU A 343 -25.57 54.61 -6.09
N LYS A 344 -24.46 55.36 -6.01
CA LYS A 344 -24.41 56.79 -6.37
C LYS A 344 -24.95 57.07 -7.77
N THR A 345 -24.62 56.23 -8.74
CA THR A 345 -25.07 56.37 -10.13
C THR A 345 -26.57 56.07 -10.26
N LEU A 346 -27.06 55.12 -9.47
CA LEU A 346 -28.44 54.62 -9.48
C LEU A 346 -29.41 55.63 -8.86
N VAL A 347 -29.12 56.09 -7.65
CA VAL A 347 -30.02 56.99 -6.90
C VAL A 347 -29.74 58.49 -7.10
N GLN A 348 -28.70 58.85 -7.86
CA GLN A 348 -28.26 60.22 -8.12
C GLN A 348 -28.08 61.10 -6.85
N LEU A 349 -27.75 60.47 -5.72
CA LEU A 349 -27.49 61.14 -4.44
C LEU A 349 -26.00 61.11 -4.07
N PRO A 350 -25.47 62.14 -3.37
CA PRO A 350 -24.16 62.04 -2.72
C PRO A 350 -24.16 60.95 -1.64
N THR A 351 -23.07 60.18 -1.54
CA THR A 351 -22.95 59.08 -0.56
C THR A 351 -23.13 59.53 0.89
N SER A 352 -22.80 60.79 1.21
CA SER A 352 -23.02 61.40 2.53
C SER A 352 -24.48 61.50 2.93
N ASN A 353 -25.37 61.61 1.94
CA ASN A 353 -26.80 61.83 2.09
C ASN A 353 -27.61 60.53 1.97
N MET A 354 -26.97 59.38 1.80
CA MET A 354 -27.64 58.08 1.73
C MET A 354 -27.76 57.44 3.11
N LEU A 355 -28.99 57.12 3.51
CA LEU A 355 -29.31 56.12 4.53
C LEU A 355 -29.64 54.81 3.81
N LEU A 356 -29.08 53.71 4.28
CA LEU A 356 -29.33 52.39 3.71
C LEU A 356 -29.98 51.52 4.79
N TYR A 357 -31.06 50.85 4.42
CA TYR A 357 -31.74 49.88 5.27
C TYR A 357 -31.79 48.54 4.55
N TYR A 358 -31.27 47.51 5.19
CA TYR A 358 -31.34 46.13 4.72
C TYR A 358 -32.60 45.47 5.27
N PHE A 359 -33.32 44.75 4.40
CA PHE A 359 -34.49 43.98 4.74
C PHE A 359 -34.29 42.54 4.29
N ASP A 360 -34.17 41.65 5.27
CA ASP A 360 -34.14 40.20 5.08
C ASP A 360 -35.55 39.73 4.71
N HIS A 361 -35.67 38.99 3.61
CA HIS A 361 -36.95 38.47 3.14
C HIS A 361 -37.65 37.53 4.16
N GLU A 362 -36.89 36.94 5.10
CA GLU A 362 -37.36 35.93 6.06
C GLU A 362 -37.40 36.41 7.52
N ALA A 363 -36.90 37.61 7.86
CA ALA A 363 -36.79 38.04 9.26
C ALA A 363 -38.02 38.77 9.82
N PRO A 364 -38.44 38.48 11.08
CA PRO A 364 -39.56 39.15 11.74
C PRO A 364 -39.20 40.51 12.37
N PHE A 365 -37.93 40.88 12.37
CA PHE A 365 -37.43 42.15 12.88
C PHE A 365 -37.23 43.06 11.67
N GLY A 366 -37.95 44.18 11.63
CA GLY A 366 -37.96 45.09 10.48
C GLY A 366 -36.58 45.64 10.06
N PRO A 367 -36.55 46.62 9.13
CA PRO A 367 -35.33 47.00 8.41
C PRO A 367 -34.13 47.32 9.33
N GLU A 368 -32.97 46.69 9.08
CA GLU A 368 -31.70 47.02 9.76
C GLU A 368 -31.00 48.18 9.05
N GLU A 369 -30.80 49.30 9.74
CA GLU A 369 -30.01 50.41 9.19
C GLU A 369 -28.52 50.03 9.10
N MET A 370 -27.95 50.15 7.89
CA MET A 370 -26.53 49.90 7.62
C MET A 370 -25.68 51.11 8.04
N LYS A 371 -25.61 51.34 9.36
CA LYS A 371 -24.98 52.53 9.99
C LYS A 371 -23.47 52.61 9.79
N TYR A 372 -22.79 51.48 9.87
CA TYR A 372 -21.33 51.41 9.92
C TYR A 372 -20.72 51.27 8.53
N SER A 373 -20.20 52.38 7.99
CA SER A 373 -19.60 52.46 6.66
C SER A 373 -18.48 51.44 6.40
N SER A 374 -17.74 51.01 7.42
CA SER A 374 -16.64 50.03 7.31
C SER A 374 -17.08 48.57 7.48
N ARG A 375 -18.34 48.31 7.84
CA ARG A 375 -18.86 46.94 8.00
C ARG A 375 -18.99 46.29 6.63
N ALA A 376 -18.54 45.05 6.50
CA ALA A 376 -18.64 44.27 5.27
C ALA A 376 -20.05 43.69 5.10
N LEU A 377 -20.51 43.55 3.85
CA LEU A 377 -21.90 43.17 3.54
C LEU A 377 -22.25 41.74 3.97
N HIS A 378 -21.32 40.79 3.90
CA HIS A 378 -21.53 39.41 4.35
C HIS A 378 -21.94 39.31 5.83
N SER A 379 -21.60 40.30 6.66
CA SER A 379 -21.96 40.32 8.08
C SER A 379 -23.43 40.65 8.35
N PHE A 380 -24.20 41.03 7.32
CA PHE A 380 -25.65 41.19 7.38
C PHE A 380 -26.40 39.92 6.96
N GLY A 381 -25.70 38.88 6.48
CA GLY A 381 -26.34 37.64 6.05
C GLY A 381 -27.15 37.77 4.76
N ILE A 382 -26.87 38.78 3.93
CA ILE A 382 -27.60 39.09 2.70
C ILE A 382 -27.63 37.90 1.74
N ARG A 383 -28.82 37.57 1.24
CA ARG A 383 -29.09 36.49 0.27
C ARG A 383 -29.68 37.05 -1.03
N ASP A 384 -29.81 36.17 -2.02
CA ASP A 384 -30.51 36.50 -3.26
C ASP A 384 -31.99 36.79 -2.99
N GLY A 385 -32.50 37.89 -3.54
CA GLY A 385 -33.90 38.33 -3.38
C GLY A 385 -34.14 39.30 -2.22
N ASP A 386 -33.12 39.56 -1.39
CA ASP A 386 -33.24 40.52 -0.29
C ASP A 386 -33.31 41.97 -0.80
N LYS A 387 -33.78 42.88 0.07
CA LYS A 387 -34.07 44.27 -0.31
C LYS A 387 -33.17 45.25 0.43
N ILE A 388 -32.72 46.28 -0.29
CA ILE A 388 -31.97 47.40 0.26
C ILE A 388 -32.73 48.68 -0.07
N TYR A 389 -33.23 49.35 0.96
CA TYR A 389 -33.88 50.64 0.83
C TYR A 389 -32.87 51.76 0.98
N VAL A 390 -32.89 52.69 0.03
CA VAL A 390 -32.12 53.92 0.06
C VAL A 390 -33.05 55.06 0.44
N GLU A 391 -32.68 55.83 1.45
CA GLU A 391 -33.39 57.05 1.81
C GLU A 391 -32.43 58.25 1.78
N SER A 392 -32.96 59.42 1.46
CA SER A 392 -32.20 60.67 1.52
C SER A 392 -32.21 61.20 2.96
N LYS A 393 -31.05 61.56 3.50
CA LYS A 393 -30.96 62.36 4.73
C LYS A 393 -31.58 63.73 4.44
N THR A 394 -32.82 63.95 4.84
CA THR A 394 -33.42 65.27 4.91
C THR A 394 -32.56 66.15 5.83
N LYS A 395 -32.24 67.36 5.36
CA LYS A 395 -31.54 68.38 6.15
C LYS A 395 -32.39 68.89 7.29
#